data_AF-A0A423VPW7-F1
#
_entry.id   AF-A0A423VPW7-F1
#
_cell.length_a   1.000
_cell.length_b   1.000
_cell.length_c   1.000
_cell.angle_alpha   90.00
_cell.angle_beta   90.00
_cell.angle_gamma   90.00
#
_symmetry.space_group_name_H-M   'P 1'
#
loop_
_entity.id
_entity.type
_entity.pdbx_description
1 polymer ?
#
loop_
_entity_poly.entity_id
_entity_poly.type
_entity_poly.pdbx_seq_one_letter_code
_entity_poly.pdbx_strand_id
1 'polypeptide(L)'
;MDAILNLLYISYERFTRNLRGSLEGMSPEKWIRIVIVVGAYVLIRPYLLKLGGKVQMAQHEKEAAATKAEEEAKAKAKMSPNELRGHTVQLPGESDDSEAEDEGQASATDWGKKARRRQRTMIKKILNAEEKRLRELQEDDEDKDIQEFLTE
;
A
#
# COMPACT_ATOMS: atom_id res chain seq x y z
N MET A 1 23.96 44.34 -29.40
CA MET A 1 24.76 44.07 -28.18
C MET A 1 24.58 45.18 -27.15
N ASP A 2 24.62 46.46 -27.55
CA ASP A 2 24.52 47.60 -26.62
C ASP A 2 23.19 47.70 -25.85
N ALA A 3 22.05 47.33 -26.46
CA ALA A 3 20.76 47.35 -25.77
C ALA A 3 20.68 46.34 -24.61
N ILE A 4 21.30 45.17 -24.76
CA ILE A 4 21.36 44.14 -23.71
C ILE A 4 22.29 44.58 -22.59
N LEU A 5 23.45 45.14 -22.94
CA LEU A 5 24.41 45.68 -21.97
C LEU A 5 23.80 46.85 -21.18
N ASN A 6 23.04 47.73 -21.84
CA ASN A 6 22.34 48.84 -21.20
C ASN A 6 21.21 48.34 -20.27
N LEU A 7 20.43 47.33 -20.70
CA LEU A 7 19.43 46.71 -19.84
C LEU A 7 20.04 46.05 -18.59
N LEU A 8 21.18 45.37 -18.75
CA LEU A 8 21.93 44.78 -17.63
C LEU A 8 22.50 45.84 -16.70
N TYR A 9 22.99 46.96 -17.24
CA TYR A 9 23.48 48.07 -16.43
C TYR A 9 22.35 48.72 -15.62
N ILE A 10 21.20 48.99 -16.26
CA ILE A 10 20.03 49.56 -15.57
C ILE A 10 19.49 48.60 -14.50
N SER A 11 19.42 47.29 -14.80
CA SER A 11 18.94 46.31 -13.83
C SER A 11 19.90 46.18 -12.64
N TYR A 12 21.22 46.16 -12.90
CA TYR A 12 22.24 46.16 -11.88
C TYR A 12 22.18 47.41 -10.98
N GLU A 13 22.09 48.59 -11.58
CA GLU A 13 22.07 49.85 -10.83
C GLU A 13 20.79 49.98 -10.00
N ARG A 14 19.64 49.58 -10.53
CA ARG A 14 18.39 49.51 -9.76
C ARG A 14 18.47 48.51 -8.62
N PHE A 15 19.02 47.32 -8.88
CA PHE A 15 19.15 46.27 -7.88
C PHE A 15 20.07 46.70 -6.73
N THR A 16 21.26 47.21 -7.05
CA THR A 16 22.24 47.66 -6.06
C THR A 16 21.75 48.85 -5.26
N ARG A 17 21.13 49.85 -5.90
CA ARG A 17 20.53 50.99 -5.20
C ARG A 17 19.41 50.56 -4.27
N ASN A 18 18.54 49.65 -4.71
CA ASN A 18 17.43 49.14 -3.89
C ASN A 18 17.92 48.28 -2.72
N LEU A 19 18.96 47.46 -2.93
CA LEU A 19 19.58 46.67 -1.87
C LEU A 19 20.27 47.56 -0.84
N ARG A 20 21.09 48.52 -1.27
CA ARG A 20 21.75 49.46 -0.35
C ARG A 20 20.73 50.24 0.46
N GLY A 21 19.69 50.80 -0.17
CA GLY A 21 18.60 51.49 0.54
C GLY A 21 17.86 50.59 1.55
N SER A 22 17.67 49.31 1.22
CA SER A 22 17.02 48.34 2.10
C SER A 22 17.89 47.92 3.29
N LEU A 23 19.21 47.92 3.12
CA LEU A 23 20.18 47.56 4.16
C LEU A 23 20.55 48.75 5.07
N GLU A 24 20.72 49.96 4.51
CA GLU A 24 21.10 51.17 5.25
C GLU A 24 19.96 51.71 6.14
N GLY A 25 18.69 51.52 5.75
CA GLY A 25 17.52 51.96 6.50
C GLY A 25 16.97 50.96 7.52
N MET A 26 17.72 49.91 7.88
CA MET A 26 17.21 48.84 8.72
C MET A 26 17.43 49.08 10.21
N SER A 27 16.32 49.17 10.97
CA SER A 27 16.38 49.14 12.43
C SER A 27 16.69 47.72 12.95
N PRO A 28 17.25 47.56 14.16
CA PRO A 28 17.49 46.25 14.76
C PRO A 28 16.26 45.35 14.83
N GLU A 29 15.07 45.93 15.04
CA GLU A 29 13.80 45.19 15.06
C GLU A 29 13.51 44.49 13.72
N LYS A 30 13.78 45.17 12.59
CA LYS A 30 13.58 44.59 11.25
C LYS A 30 14.54 43.44 10.98
N TRP A 31 15.79 43.55 11.45
CA TRP A 31 16.76 42.47 11.38
C TRP A 31 16.30 41.23 12.16
N ILE A 32 15.83 41.42 13.40
CA ILE A 32 15.30 40.31 14.20
C ILE A 32 14.13 39.62 13.48
N ARG A 33 13.22 40.40 12.89
CA ARG A 33 12.10 39.84 12.11
C ARG A 33 12.57 38.97 10.94
N ILE A 34 13.60 39.41 10.21
CA ILE A 34 14.20 38.61 9.12
C ILE A 34 14.80 37.31 9.66
N VAL A 35 15.58 37.39 10.74
CA VAL A 35 16.20 36.22 11.37
C VAL A 35 15.13 35.22 11.83
N ILE A 36 14.02 35.69 12.40
CA ILE A 36 12.90 34.83 12.81
C ILE A 36 12.29 34.12 11.60
N VAL A 37 11.99 34.84 10.52
CA VAL A 37 11.36 34.25 9.32
C VAL A 37 12.30 33.22 8.66
N VAL A 38 13.57 33.59 8.46
CA VAL A 38 14.57 32.70 7.86
C VAL A 38 14.84 31.50 8.77
N GLY A 39 15.01 31.74 10.07
CA GLY A 39 15.22 30.69 11.08
C GLY A 39 14.05 29.72 11.13
N ALA A 40 12.81 30.22 11.14
CA ALA A 40 11.61 29.39 11.10
C ALA A 40 11.56 28.53 9.83
N TYR A 41 11.88 29.11 8.65
CA TYR A 41 11.93 28.34 7.40
C TYR A 41 12.98 27.23 7.44
N VAL A 42 14.20 27.53 7.92
CA VAL A 42 15.27 26.54 8.04
C VAL A 42 14.86 25.39 8.97
N LEU A 43 14.16 25.70 10.07
CA LEU A 43 13.66 24.69 11.01
C LEU A 43 12.52 23.86 10.42
N ILE A 44 11.59 24.46 9.67
CA ILE A 44 10.43 23.77 9.09
C ILE A 44 10.84 22.89 7.89
N ARG A 45 11.80 23.32 7.09
CA ARG A 45 12.26 22.64 5.86
C ARG A 45 12.52 21.12 6.00
N PRO A 46 13.31 20.62 6.96
CA PRO A 46 13.58 19.19 7.07
C PRO A 46 12.32 18.36 7.35
N TYR A 47 11.33 18.91 8.06
CA TYR A 47 10.07 18.22 8.32
C TYR A 47 9.18 18.16 7.09
N LEU A 48 9.10 19.25 6.32
CA LEU A 48 8.40 19.25 5.03
C LEU A 48 9.01 18.24 4.05
N LEU A 49 10.34 18.16 3.98
CA LEU A 49 11.03 17.18 3.14
C LEU A 49 10.74 15.73 3.59
N LYS A 50 10.73 15.46 4.90
CA LYS A 50 10.39 14.13 5.43
C LYS A 50 8.94 13.74 5.11
N LEU A 51 8.00 14.68 5.17
CA LEU A 51 6.60 14.41 4.81
C LEU A 51 6.46 14.17 3.32
N GLY A 52 7.06 15.01 2.47
CA GLY A 52 7.05 14.83 1.02
C GLY A 52 7.67 13.50 0.60
N GLY A 53 8.81 13.13 1.19
CA GLY A 53 9.47 11.85 0.91
C GLY A 53 8.61 10.64 1.28
N LYS A 54 7.92 10.67 2.43
CA LYS A 54 7.00 9.59 2.82
C LYS A 54 5.84 9.42 1.85
N VAL A 55 5.27 10.53 1.37
CA VAL A 55 4.17 10.49 0.39
C VAL A 55 4.65 9.93 -0.94
N GLN A 56 5.83 10.36 -1.42
CA GLN A 56 6.42 9.85 -2.65
C GLN A 56 6.72 8.34 -2.55
N MET A 57 7.34 7.89 -1.46
CA MET A 57 7.61 6.46 -1.25
C MET A 57 6.31 5.64 -1.22
N ALA A 58 5.27 6.11 -0.52
CA ALA A 58 3.98 5.43 -0.49
C ALA A 58 3.29 5.38 -1.87
N GLN A 59 3.49 6.39 -2.71
CA GLN A 59 3.00 6.40 -4.09
C GLN A 59 3.75 5.35 -4.93
N HIS A 60 5.08 5.34 -4.86
CA HIS A 60 5.91 4.38 -5.59
C HIS A 60 5.67 2.94 -5.16
N GLU A 61 5.43 2.66 -3.87
CA GLU A 61 5.07 1.33 -3.38
C GLU A 61 3.72 0.86 -3.93
N LYS A 62 2.72 1.76 -4.02
CA LYS A 62 1.40 1.44 -4.59
C LYS A 62 1.49 1.15 -6.08
N GLU A 63 2.25 1.96 -6.82
CA GLU A 63 2.49 1.74 -8.24
C GLU A 63 3.23 0.43 -8.48
N ALA A 64 4.28 0.14 -7.72
CA ALA A 64 5.02 -1.12 -7.80
C ALA A 64 4.16 -2.35 -7.41
N ALA A 65 3.24 -2.20 -6.46
CA ALA A 65 2.30 -3.26 -6.11
C ALA A 65 1.25 -3.48 -7.22
N ALA A 66 0.75 -2.40 -7.83
CA ALA A 66 -0.19 -2.48 -8.94
C ALA A 66 0.43 -3.12 -10.19
N THR A 67 1.65 -2.73 -10.55
CA THR A 67 2.35 -3.33 -11.71
C THR A 67 2.64 -4.81 -11.47
N LYS A 68 3.10 -5.20 -10.27
CA LYS A 68 3.27 -6.62 -9.92
C LYS A 68 1.96 -7.40 -9.99
N ALA A 69 0.86 -6.84 -9.49
CA ALA A 69 -0.45 -7.48 -9.57
C ALA A 69 -0.93 -7.63 -11.03
N GLU A 70 -0.68 -6.65 -11.90
CA GLU A 70 -0.98 -6.73 -13.32
C GLU A 70 -0.09 -7.73 -14.06
N GLU A 71 1.20 -7.82 -13.71
CA GLU A 71 2.12 -8.81 -14.27
C GLU A 71 1.73 -10.23 -13.85
N GLU A 72 1.37 -10.45 -12.59
CA GLU A 72 0.83 -11.73 -12.10
C GLU A 72 -0.50 -12.09 -12.78
N ALA A 73 -1.40 -11.12 -12.97
CA ALA A 73 -2.66 -11.34 -13.68
C ALA A 73 -2.42 -11.69 -15.16
N LYS A 74 -1.48 -11.01 -15.83
CA LYS A 74 -1.07 -11.32 -17.20
C LYS A 74 -0.35 -12.66 -17.31
N ALA A 75 0.44 -13.04 -16.31
CA ALA A 75 1.08 -14.36 -16.26
C ALA A 75 0.05 -15.47 -16.09
N LYS A 76 -0.94 -15.28 -15.19
CA LYS A 76 -2.08 -16.19 -15.03
C LYS A 76 -2.96 -16.27 -16.27
N ALA A 77 -3.16 -15.15 -16.98
CA ALA A 77 -3.93 -15.12 -18.22
C ALA A 77 -3.19 -15.71 -19.43
N LYS A 78 -1.85 -15.74 -19.40
CA LYS A 78 -1.01 -16.38 -20.42
C LYS A 78 -0.85 -17.88 -20.23
N MET A 79 -1.35 -18.46 -19.13
CA MET A 79 -1.34 -19.91 -18.95
C MET A 79 -2.17 -20.57 -20.05
N SER A 80 -1.56 -21.50 -20.77
CA SER A 80 -2.23 -22.18 -21.87
C SER A 80 -3.17 -23.27 -21.33
N PRO A 81 -4.32 -23.56 -21.98
CA PRO A 81 -5.26 -24.59 -21.52
C PRO A 81 -4.65 -25.99 -21.34
N ASN A 82 -3.52 -26.26 -22.01
CA ASN A 82 -2.83 -27.53 -21.91
C ASN A 82 -2.00 -27.67 -20.62
N GLU A 83 -1.61 -26.55 -19.98
CA GLU A 83 -0.92 -26.52 -18.67
C GLU A 83 -1.88 -26.79 -17.50
N LEU A 84 -3.19 -26.57 -17.71
CA LEU A 84 -4.26 -26.91 -16.76
C LEU A 84 -4.63 -28.40 -16.76
N ARG A 85 -4.24 -29.15 -17.79
CA ARG A 85 -4.53 -30.59 -17.94
C ARG A 85 -3.40 -31.42 -17.31
N GLY A 86 -3.21 -31.31 -16.01
CA GLY A 86 -2.22 -32.10 -15.27
C GLY A 86 -1.75 -31.48 -13.96
N HIS A 87 -1.89 -30.16 -13.79
CA HIS A 87 -1.69 -29.53 -12.50
C HIS A 87 -2.97 -29.58 -11.68
N THR A 88 -2.93 -30.33 -10.58
CA THR A 88 -3.81 -30.08 -9.43
C THR A 88 -3.66 -28.60 -9.08
N VAL A 89 -4.75 -27.85 -9.23
CA VAL A 89 -4.78 -26.42 -8.95
C VAL A 89 -4.44 -26.23 -7.48
N GLN A 90 -3.17 -25.95 -7.17
CA GLN A 90 -2.75 -25.52 -5.86
C GLN A 90 -3.29 -24.12 -5.66
N LEU A 91 -4.44 -24.05 -4.97
CA LEU A 91 -4.95 -22.81 -4.42
C LEU A 91 -3.83 -22.15 -3.61
N PRO A 92 -3.54 -20.85 -3.79
CA PRO A 92 -2.58 -20.14 -2.97
C PRO A 92 -3.00 -20.20 -1.49
N GLY A 93 -2.38 -21.12 -0.73
CA GLY A 93 -2.68 -21.35 0.68
C GLY A 93 -2.71 -22.80 1.15
N GLU A 94 -2.38 -23.78 0.31
CA GLU A 94 -2.34 -25.21 0.69
C GLU A 94 -0.91 -25.81 0.69
N SER A 95 0.09 -25.07 0.20
CA SER A 95 1.48 -25.54 0.08
C SER A 95 2.42 -25.05 1.19
N ASP A 96 1.93 -24.91 2.41
CA ASP A 96 2.77 -24.63 3.59
C ASP A 96 2.13 -25.20 4.87
N ASP A 97 1.73 -26.47 4.79
CA ASP A 97 1.32 -27.29 5.95
C ASP A 97 2.37 -28.38 6.23
N SER A 98 3.63 -28.11 5.88
CA SER A 98 4.77 -28.78 6.50
C SER A 98 5.08 -28.04 7.79
N GLU A 99 4.91 -28.73 8.91
CA GLU A 99 5.32 -28.34 10.25
C GLU A 99 6.79 -27.92 10.31
N ALA A 100 7.09 -26.68 9.93
CA ALA A 100 8.33 -26.01 10.25
C ALA A 100 8.05 -25.07 11.42
N GLU A 101 8.34 -25.56 12.63
CA GLU A 101 8.66 -24.69 13.75
C GLU A 101 9.88 -23.84 13.36
N ASP A 102 9.66 -22.67 12.76
CA ASP A 102 10.72 -21.68 12.58
C ASP A 102 10.56 -20.59 13.63
N GLU A 103 11.30 -20.79 14.72
CA GLU A 103 11.63 -19.78 15.70
C GLU A 103 12.41 -18.64 15.02
N GLY A 104 11.76 -17.49 14.83
CA GLY A 104 12.46 -16.21 14.86
C GLY A 104 12.66 -15.50 13.52
N GLN A 105 11.67 -14.68 13.15
CA GLN A 105 11.94 -13.30 12.75
C GLN A 105 10.64 -12.48 12.83
N ALA A 106 10.54 -11.64 13.87
CA ALA A 106 9.45 -10.67 14.01
C ALA A 106 9.61 -9.55 12.98
N SER A 107 9.24 -9.82 11.72
CA SER A 107 9.04 -8.79 10.71
C SER A 107 7.76 -8.01 11.05
N ALA A 108 7.81 -6.69 10.94
CA ALA A 108 6.70 -5.76 11.25
C ALA A 108 5.41 -5.97 10.42
N THR A 109 5.38 -6.98 9.56
CA THR A 109 4.28 -7.38 8.66
C THR A 109 3.28 -8.38 9.26
N ASP A 110 3.46 -8.84 10.50
CA ASP A 110 2.65 -9.93 11.09
C ASP A 110 1.37 -9.52 11.83
N TRP A 111 1.10 -8.22 12.02
CA TRP A 111 -0.01 -7.74 12.86
C TRP A 111 -1.42 -8.13 12.33
N GLY A 112 -1.54 -8.53 11.07
CA GLY A 112 -2.82 -8.93 10.45
C GLY A 112 -2.99 -10.43 10.18
N LYS A 113 -1.90 -11.23 10.18
CA LYS A 113 -1.97 -12.63 9.75
C LYS A 113 -2.83 -13.48 10.68
N LYS A 114 -2.71 -13.29 12.00
CA LYS A 114 -3.48 -14.02 13.01
C LYS A 114 -4.99 -13.73 12.94
N ALA A 115 -5.37 -12.47 12.70
CA ALA A 115 -6.77 -12.07 12.54
C ALA A 115 -7.39 -12.68 11.27
N ARG A 116 -6.68 -12.62 10.14
CA ARG A 116 -7.11 -13.24 8.87
C ARG A 116 -7.22 -14.76 8.98
N ARG A 117 -6.29 -15.42 9.69
CA ARG A 117 -6.34 -16.87 9.95
C ARG A 117 -7.60 -17.25 10.73
N ARG A 118 -7.96 -16.49 11.76
CA ARG A 118 -9.19 -16.70 12.57
C ARG A 118 -10.47 -16.47 11.76
N GLN A 119 -10.51 -15.45 10.90
CA GLN A 119 -11.66 -15.21 10.03
C GLN A 119 -11.86 -16.39 9.05
N ARG A 120 -10.77 -16.89 8.44
CA ARG A 120 -10.83 -18.04 7.53
C ARG A 120 -11.28 -19.32 8.23
N THR A 121 -10.81 -19.60 9.45
CA THR A 121 -11.24 -20.79 10.19
C THR A 121 -12.71 -20.71 10.60
N MET A 122 -13.21 -19.52 10.94
CA MET A 122 -14.63 -19.32 11.24
C MET A 122 -15.51 -19.56 10.01
N ILE A 123 -15.13 -19.02 8.85
CA ILE A 123 -15.84 -19.24 7.58
C ILE A 123 -15.83 -20.74 7.20
N LYS A 124 -14.68 -21.42 7.32
CA LYS A 124 -14.59 -22.87 7.06
C LYS A 124 -15.50 -23.68 8.00
N LYS A 125 -15.61 -23.29 9.27
CA LYS A 125 -16.50 -23.97 10.23
C LYS A 125 -17.98 -23.77 9.88
N ILE A 126 -18.37 -22.57 9.46
CA ILE A 126 -19.74 -22.27 9.04
C ILE A 126 -20.09 -23.08 7.78
N LEU A 127 -19.20 -23.08 6.77
CA LEU A 127 -19.43 -23.81 5.52
C LEU A 127 -19.55 -25.33 5.75
N ASN A 128 -18.67 -25.91 6.58
CA ASN A 128 -18.76 -27.33 6.93
C ASN A 128 -20.04 -27.67 7.72
N ALA A 129 -20.56 -26.74 8.53
CA ALA A 129 -21.81 -26.95 9.27
C ALA A 129 -23.03 -26.92 8.33
N GLU A 130 -23.03 -26.04 7.33
CA GLU A 130 -24.06 -26.02 6.29
C GLU A 130 -24.03 -27.27 5.42
N GLU A 131 -22.83 -27.73 5.01
CA GLU A 131 -22.70 -28.97 4.23
C GLU A 131 -23.20 -30.18 5.02
N LYS A 132 -22.88 -30.28 6.31
CA LYS A 132 -23.42 -31.36 7.17
C LYS A 132 -24.93 -31.31 7.29
N ARG A 133 -25.51 -30.11 7.49
CA ARG A 133 -26.96 -29.96 7.56
C ARG A 133 -27.65 -30.38 6.26
N LEU A 134 -27.04 -30.07 5.11
CA LEU A 134 -27.56 -30.49 3.80
C LEU A 134 -27.48 -32.00 3.60
N ARG A 135 -26.40 -32.65 4.07
CA ARG A 135 -26.28 -34.11 4.04
C ARG A 135 -27.31 -34.79 4.94
N GLU A 136 -27.49 -34.29 6.17
CA GLU A 136 -28.51 -34.82 7.10
C GLU A 136 -29.93 -34.70 6.50
N LEU A 137 -30.24 -33.61 5.79
CA LEU A 137 -31.52 -33.47 5.08
C LEU A 137 -31.69 -34.42 3.90
N GLN A 138 -30.60 -34.73 3.18
CA GLN A 138 -30.62 -35.70 2.07
C GLN A 138 -30.77 -37.13 2.60
N GLU A 139 -30.04 -37.48 3.67
CA GLU A 139 -30.14 -38.78 4.34
C GLU A 139 -31.55 -39.00 4.94
N ASP A 140 -32.17 -37.98 5.54
CA ASP A 140 -33.54 -38.05 6.08
C ASP A 140 -34.63 -38.24 4.99
N ASP A 141 -34.37 -37.77 3.76
CA ASP A 141 -35.30 -37.95 2.64
C ASP A 141 -35.10 -39.32 1.96
N GLU A 142 -33.85 -39.80 1.87
CA GLU A 142 -33.54 -41.17 1.41
C GLU A 142 -34.13 -42.25 2.34
N ASP A 143 -34.11 -42.03 3.67
CA ASP A 143 -34.70 -42.95 4.65
C ASP A 143 -36.24 -42.98 4.60
N LYS A 144 -36.91 -41.87 4.25
CA LYS A 144 -38.36 -41.83 4.04
C LYS A 144 -38.79 -42.61 2.80
N ASP A 145 -38.03 -42.48 1.72
CA ASP A 145 -38.29 -43.20 0.48
C ASP A 145 -38.15 -44.73 0.67
N ILE A 146 -37.29 -45.19 1.59
CA ILE A 146 -37.15 -46.61 1.94
C ILE A 146 -38.30 -47.12 2.83
N GLN A 147 -38.85 -46.29 3.72
CA GLN A 147 -39.96 -46.68 4.61
C GLN A 147 -41.26 -46.99 3.83
N GLU A 148 -41.49 -46.33 2.70
CA GLU A 148 -42.63 -46.60 1.82
C GLU A 148 -42.63 -48.04 1.27
N PHE A 149 -41.45 -48.66 1.12
CA PHE A 149 -41.30 -50.04 0.64
C PHE A 149 -41.37 -51.12 1.74
N LEU A 150 -41.53 -50.73 3.03
CA LEU A 150 -41.53 -51.66 4.17
C LEU A 150 -42.94 -51.96 4.73
N THR A 151 -43.99 -51.39 4.14
CA THR A 151 -45.39 -51.57 4.58
C THR A 151 -46.28 -52.42 3.65
N GLU A 152 -45.67 -53.30 2.85
CA GLU A 152 -46.37 -54.42 2.15
C GLU A 152 -46.02 -55.78 2.75
#